data_AF-A0A9D2LW65-F1
#
_entry.id   AF-A0A9D2LW65-F1
#
_cell.length_a   1.000
_cell.length_b   1.000
_cell.length_c   1.000
_cell.angle_alpha   90.00
_cell.angle_beta   90.00
_cell.angle_gamma   90.00
#
_symmetry.space_group_name_H-M   'P 1'
#
loop_
_entity.id
_entity.type
_entity.pdbx_description
1 polymer ?
#
loop_
_entity_poly.entity_id
_entity_poly.type
_entity_poly.pdbx_seq_one_letter_code
_entity_poly.pdbx_strand_id
1 'polypeptide(L)'
;MKRKKKMNTYLKYTLILLASLLVGALAGFLIAAMNLQELGNGAEGLLELLRGAMLPILILLTLLNVIFGEIILKKNASIGKLLGDAEDEKGDALEYELEQIGAIGLVGNNILTVLSLIILSTGYSLEYMESLSAVGNKWLLASFVVFILGNSYAGIWQVRLIKETQKIYPERAADPTSGKFQEQWLKSCDEAEREIIYQSSYKAYLAMMKVIPILTFAALLTHLLWNTGVLAVVFLGIAWIFTTLTYSRNCVVLKGKKLNT
;
A
#
# COMPACT_ATOMS: atom_id res chain seq x y z
N MET A 1 17.53 45.21 1.69
CA MET A 1 16.64 44.03 1.61
C MET A 1 15.27 44.37 2.17
N LYS A 2 14.19 44.39 1.35
CA LYS A 2 12.82 44.63 1.84
C LYS A 2 12.34 43.39 2.61
N ARG A 3 12.11 43.53 3.92
CA ARG A 3 11.54 42.49 4.80
C ARG A 3 10.12 42.19 4.32
N LYS A 4 9.87 41.03 3.68
CA LYS A 4 8.50 40.60 3.31
C LYS A 4 7.64 40.56 4.58
N LYS A 5 6.56 41.34 4.60
CA LYS A 5 5.59 41.37 5.71
C LYS A 5 5.02 39.96 5.88
N LYS A 6 5.37 39.28 6.98
CA LYS A 6 4.93 37.91 7.26
C LYS A 6 3.43 37.96 7.55
N MET A 7 2.62 37.33 6.70
CA MET A 7 1.17 37.29 6.83
C MET A 7 0.76 36.65 8.15
N ASN A 8 -0.28 37.19 8.81
CA ASN A 8 -0.79 36.65 10.07
C ASN A 8 -1.15 35.17 9.89
N THR A 9 -0.66 34.31 10.78
CA THR A 9 -0.83 32.85 10.73
C THR A 9 -2.31 32.45 10.65
N TYR A 10 -3.20 33.11 11.40
CA TYR A 10 -4.64 32.83 11.36
C TYR A 10 -5.28 33.22 10.02
N LEU A 11 -4.83 34.33 9.43
CA LEU A 11 -5.28 34.76 8.11
C LEU A 11 -4.80 33.78 7.02
N LYS A 12 -3.55 33.30 7.11
CA LYS A 12 -3.01 32.29 6.21
C LYS A 12 -3.79 30.98 6.29
N TYR A 13 -4.11 30.51 7.51
CA TYR A 13 -4.92 29.31 7.71
C TYR A 13 -6.34 29.47 7.16
N THR A 14 -6.98 30.62 7.41
CA THR A 14 -8.31 30.94 6.86
C THR A 14 -8.31 30.94 5.33
N LEU A 15 -7.25 31.48 4.71
CA LEU A 15 -7.10 31.46 3.25
C LEU A 15 -6.92 30.04 2.69
N ILE A 16 -6.23 29.15 3.41
CA ILE A 16 -6.11 27.73 3.02
C ILE A 16 -7.48 27.04 3.10
N LEU A 17 -8.25 27.30 4.16
CA LEU A 17 -9.61 26.78 4.29
C LEU A 17 -10.52 27.28 3.15
N LEU A 18 -10.51 28.59 2.87
CA LEU A 18 -11.29 29.17 1.78
C LEU A 18 -10.85 28.61 0.42
N ALA A 19 -9.55 28.41 0.20
CA ALA A 19 -9.05 27.76 -1.01
C ALA A 19 -9.54 26.31 -1.12
N SER A 20 -9.51 25.53 -0.04
CA SER A 20 -10.03 24.15 -0.03
C SER A 20 -11.53 24.09 -0.29
N LEU A 21 -12.29 25.05 0.26
CA LEU A 21 -13.72 25.19 0.01
C LEU A 21 -14.01 25.54 -1.45
N LEU A 22 -13.25 26.46 -2.04
CA LEU A 22 -13.39 26.83 -3.46
C LEU A 22 -13.07 25.65 -4.38
N VAL A 23 -12.03 24.85 -4.06
CA VAL A 23 -11.72 23.62 -4.81
C VAL A 23 -12.87 22.61 -4.70
N GLY A 24 -13.42 22.41 -3.49
CA GLY A 24 -14.58 21.55 -3.29
C GLY A 24 -15.84 22.04 -4.04
N ALA A 25 -16.09 23.35 -4.03
CA ALA A 25 -17.21 23.97 -4.74
C ALA A 25 -17.06 23.88 -6.27
N LEU A 26 -15.85 24.11 -6.79
CA LEU A 26 -15.55 23.95 -8.23
C LEU A 26 -15.67 22.50 -8.67
N ALA A 27 -15.15 21.56 -7.89
CA ALA A 27 -15.32 20.12 -8.17
C ALA A 27 -16.81 19.74 -8.16
N GLY A 28 -17.57 20.19 -7.16
CA GLY A 28 -19.02 19.97 -7.08
C GLY A 28 -19.77 20.59 -8.27
N PHE A 29 -19.42 21.81 -8.68
CA PHE A 29 -20.00 22.48 -9.84
C PHE A 29 -19.68 21.75 -11.15
N LEU A 30 -18.44 21.30 -11.35
CA LEU A 30 -18.05 20.52 -12.53
C LEU A 30 -18.79 19.18 -12.59
N ILE A 31 -18.91 18.48 -11.46
CA ILE A 31 -19.67 17.24 -11.36
C ILE A 31 -21.17 17.48 -11.64
N ALA A 32 -21.74 18.59 -11.14
CA ALA A 32 -23.13 18.96 -11.40
C ALA A 32 -23.38 19.43 -12.85
N ALA A 33 -22.35 20.01 -13.49
CA ALA A 33 -22.38 20.38 -14.91
C ALA A 33 -22.19 19.18 -15.85
N MET A 34 -21.65 18.07 -15.34
CA MET A 34 -21.67 16.78 -16.01
C MET A 34 -23.05 16.13 -15.83
N ASN A 35 -23.49 15.38 -16.84
CA ASN A 35 -24.71 14.60 -16.71
C ASN A 35 -24.47 13.47 -15.69
N LEU A 36 -24.93 13.68 -14.44
CA LEU A 36 -24.74 12.74 -13.33
C LEU A 36 -25.24 11.33 -13.68
N GLN A 37 -26.25 11.23 -14.54
CA GLN A 37 -26.76 9.96 -15.02
C GLN A 37 -25.76 9.25 -15.94
N GLU A 38 -25.09 9.96 -16.84
CA GLU A 38 -24.03 9.39 -17.68
C GLU A 38 -22.82 8.95 -16.85
N LEU A 39 -22.47 9.71 -15.81
CA LEU A 39 -21.40 9.33 -14.88
C LEU A 39 -21.77 8.05 -14.09
N GLY A 40 -23.02 7.98 -13.61
CA GLY A 40 -23.56 6.79 -12.95
C GLY A 40 -23.53 5.56 -13.85
N ASN A 41 -24.08 5.68 -15.07
CA ASN A 41 -24.08 4.62 -16.07
C ASN A 41 -22.66 4.17 -16.44
N GLY A 42 -21.71 5.11 -16.56
CA GLY A 42 -20.32 4.81 -16.83
C GLY A 42 -19.64 4.04 -15.68
N ALA A 43 -19.94 4.42 -14.43
CA ALA A 43 -19.44 3.71 -13.25
C ALA A 43 -20.03 2.30 -13.13
N GLU A 44 -21.33 2.13 -13.37
CA GLU A 44 -21.99 0.83 -13.40
C GLU A 44 -21.41 -0.06 -14.51
N GLY A 45 -21.25 0.47 -15.72
CA GLY A 45 -20.62 -0.26 -16.83
C GLY A 45 -19.18 -0.70 -16.52
N LEU A 46 -18.39 0.15 -15.85
CA LEU A 46 -17.06 -0.25 -15.37
C LEU A 46 -17.14 -1.38 -14.34
N LEU A 47 -18.06 -1.31 -13.37
CA LEU A 47 -18.25 -2.37 -12.38
C LEU A 47 -18.67 -3.68 -13.03
N GLU A 48 -19.55 -3.66 -14.02
CA GLU A 48 -19.96 -4.84 -14.78
C GLU A 48 -18.78 -5.46 -15.54
N LEU A 49 -17.95 -4.65 -16.19
CA LEU A 49 -16.74 -5.12 -16.87
C LEU A 49 -15.75 -5.77 -15.88
N LEU A 50 -15.52 -5.12 -14.73
CA LEU A 50 -14.63 -5.65 -13.69
C LEU A 50 -15.15 -6.96 -13.09
N ARG A 51 -16.47 -7.06 -12.87
CA ARG A 51 -17.13 -8.29 -12.41
C ARG A 51 -17.02 -9.41 -13.44
N GLY A 52 -17.32 -9.12 -14.71
CA GLY A 52 -17.24 -10.09 -15.80
C GLY A 52 -15.83 -10.61 -16.05
N ALA A 53 -14.81 -9.76 -15.85
CA ALA A 53 -13.41 -10.10 -15.98
C ALA A 53 -12.71 -10.40 -14.64
N MET A 54 -13.45 -10.61 -13.54
CA MET A 54 -12.87 -10.72 -12.20
C MET A 54 -11.81 -11.82 -12.10
N LEU A 55 -12.16 -13.06 -12.49
CA LEU A 55 -11.25 -14.19 -12.41
C LEU A 55 -9.96 -13.96 -13.22
N PRO A 56 -10.00 -13.61 -14.53
CA PRO A 56 -8.77 -13.40 -15.29
C PRO A 56 -7.95 -12.21 -14.76
N ILE A 57 -8.59 -11.14 -14.27
CA ILE A 57 -7.87 -10.02 -13.66
C ILE A 57 -7.14 -10.47 -12.39
N LEU A 58 -7.79 -11.23 -11.50
CA LEU A 58 -7.16 -11.73 -10.28
C LEU A 58 -6.02 -12.72 -10.55
N ILE A 59 -6.17 -13.58 -11.57
CA ILE A 59 -5.08 -14.45 -12.04
C ILE A 59 -3.90 -13.60 -12.52
N LEU A 60 -4.16 -12.60 -13.37
CA LEU A 60 -3.13 -11.70 -13.88
C LEU A 60 -2.41 -10.97 -12.75
N LEU A 61 -3.15 -10.36 -11.81
CA LEU A 61 -2.58 -9.65 -10.66
C LEU A 61 -1.74 -10.60 -9.79
N THR A 62 -2.21 -11.84 -9.58
CA THR A 62 -1.47 -12.85 -8.81
C THR A 62 -0.17 -13.22 -9.51
N LEU A 63 -0.20 -13.49 -10.81
CA LEU A 63 1.00 -13.81 -11.59
C LEU A 63 2.00 -12.64 -11.62
N LEU A 64 1.51 -11.42 -11.82
CA LEU A 64 2.34 -10.22 -11.75
C LEU A 64 2.98 -10.07 -10.38
N ASN A 65 2.25 -10.31 -9.29
CA ASN A 65 2.79 -10.22 -7.94
C ASN A 65 3.86 -11.28 -7.66
N VAL A 66 3.64 -12.51 -8.15
CA VAL A 66 4.64 -13.58 -8.05
C VAL A 66 5.91 -13.23 -8.80
N ILE A 67 5.79 -12.87 -10.09
CA ILE A 67 6.94 -12.55 -10.93
C ILE A 67 7.71 -11.35 -10.37
N PHE A 68 7.00 -10.27 -10.06
CA PHE A 68 7.58 -9.06 -9.49
C PHE A 68 8.28 -9.36 -8.15
N GLY A 69 7.60 -10.07 -7.25
CA GLY A 69 8.14 -10.43 -5.95
C GLY A 69 9.41 -11.27 -6.03
N GLU A 70 9.45 -12.30 -6.89
CA GLU A 70 10.65 -13.13 -7.04
C GLU A 70 11.80 -12.36 -7.69
N ILE A 71 11.54 -11.43 -8.60
CA ILE A 71 12.57 -10.53 -9.15
C ILE A 71 13.18 -9.67 -8.04
N ILE A 72 12.35 -9.08 -7.19
CA ILE A 72 12.80 -8.24 -6.08
C ILE A 72 13.61 -9.07 -5.07
N LEU A 73 13.15 -10.27 -4.68
CA LEU A 73 13.90 -11.13 -3.75
C LEU A 73 15.26 -11.53 -4.31
N LYS A 74 15.32 -11.91 -5.59
CA LYS A 74 16.59 -12.24 -6.25
C LYS A 74 17.54 -11.04 -6.27
N LYS A 75 17.03 -9.85 -6.59
CA LYS A 75 17.84 -8.63 -6.59
C LYS A 75 18.32 -8.28 -5.18
N ASN A 76 17.44 -8.37 -4.19
CA ASN A 76 17.76 -8.13 -2.77
C ASN A 76 18.85 -9.08 -2.26
N ALA A 77 18.72 -10.38 -2.55
CA ALA A 77 19.73 -11.39 -2.19
C ALA A 77 21.06 -11.18 -2.93
N SER A 78 21.02 -10.73 -4.19
CA SER A 78 22.23 -10.42 -4.96
C SER A 78 22.99 -9.23 -4.36
N ILE A 79 22.29 -8.14 -4.03
CA ILE A 79 22.88 -6.96 -3.39
C ILE A 79 23.45 -7.35 -2.01
N GLY A 80 22.71 -8.14 -1.24
CA GLY A 80 23.17 -8.63 0.06
C GLY A 80 24.48 -9.42 0.02
N LYS A 81 24.68 -10.24 -1.02
CA LYS A 81 25.96 -10.94 -1.23
C LYS A 81 27.10 -9.97 -1.53
N LEU A 82 26.85 -9.02 -2.44
CA LEU A 82 27.84 -8.00 -2.81
C LEU A 82 28.22 -7.12 -1.62
N LEU A 83 27.27 -6.84 -0.72
CA LEU A 83 27.52 -6.04 0.48
C LEU A 83 28.48 -6.74 1.45
N GLY A 84 28.39 -8.07 1.58
CA GLY A 84 29.31 -8.84 2.42
C GLY A 84 30.78 -8.80 1.96
N ASP A 85 31.02 -8.51 0.68
CA ASP A 85 32.35 -8.44 0.06
C ASP A 85 32.81 -6.99 -0.18
N ALA A 86 31.99 -5.98 0.15
CA ALA A 86 32.24 -4.59 -0.18
C ALA A 86 32.91 -3.81 0.96
N GLU A 87 33.87 -2.95 0.61
CA GLU A 87 34.50 -1.99 1.53
C GLU A 87 33.91 -0.57 1.36
N ASP A 88 33.76 0.11 2.50
CA ASP A 88 33.48 1.54 2.69
C ASP A 88 32.46 2.15 1.69
N GLU A 89 32.89 2.95 0.72
CA GLU A 89 32.01 3.72 -0.18
C GLU A 89 31.13 2.82 -1.10
N LYS A 90 31.65 1.66 -1.49
CA LYS A 90 30.85 0.67 -2.24
C LYS A 90 29.81 -0.01 -1.35
N GLY A 91 30.14 -0.22 -0.07
CA GLY A 91 29.20 -0.76 0.91
C GLY A 91 28.00 0.17 1.08
N ASP A 92 28.28 1.45 1.33
CA ASP A 92 27.26 2.50 1.49
C ASP A 92 26.31 2.61 0.28
N ALA A 93 26.85 2.59 -0.95
CA ALA A 93 26.04 2.60 -2.16
C ALA A 93 25.15 1.35 -2.29
N LEU A 94 25.66 0.17 -1.94
CA LEU A 94 24.91 -1.08 -1.95
C LEU A 94 23.82 -1.11 -0.88
N GLU A 95 24.07 -0.56 0.32
CA GLU A 95 23.04 -0.43 1.36
C GLU A 95 21.88 0.48 0.91
N TYR A 96 22.20 1.58 0.22
CA TYR A 96 21.17 2.45 -0.36
C TYR A 96 20.37 1.73 -1.45
N GLU A 97 21.03 0.97 -2.33
CA GLU A 97 20.33 0.18 -3.35
C GLU A 97 19.44 -0.89 -2.69
N LEU A 98 19.91 -1.53 -1.63
CA LEU A 98 19.16 -2.52 -0.85
C LEU A 98 17.88 -1.91 -0.27
N GLU A 99 17.98 -0.73 0.38
CA GLU A 99 16.83 0.01 0.91
C GLU A 99 15.85 0.40 -0.20
N GLN A 100 16.36 0.87 -1.35
CA GLN A 100 15.54 1.24 -2.50
C GLN A 100 14.77 0.04 -3.07
N ILE A 101 15.42 -1.11 -3.22
CA ILE A 101 14.79 -2.33 -3.73
C ILE A 101 13.77 -2.90 -2.74
N GLY A 102 14.08 -2.88 -1.44
CA GLY A 102 13.12 -3.25 -0.39
C GLY A 102 11.87 -2.35 -0.42
N ALA A 103 12.07 -1.03 -0.54
CA ALA A 103 10.98 -0.06 -0.65
C ALA A 103 10.11 -0.27 -1.89
N ILE A 104 10.72 -0.46 -3.06
CA ILE A 104 10.01 -0.75 -4.33
C ILE A 104 9.22 -2.05 -4.20
N GLY A 105 9.83 -3.09 -3.62
CA GLY A 105 9.17 -4.36 -3.37
C GLY A 105 7.94 -4.24 -2.49
N LEU A 106 8.07 -3.60 -1.33
CA LEU A 106 6.98 -3.43 -0.36
C LEU A 106 5.82 -2.63 -0.96
N VAL A 107 6.12 -1.51 -1.61
CA VAL A 107 5.11 -0.67 -2.26
C VAL A 107 4.42 -1.44 -3.39
N GLY A 108 5.17 -2.11 -4.26
CA GLY A 108 4.62 -2.89 -5.36
C GLY A 108 3.72 -4.03 -4.89
N ASN A 109 4.16 -4.79 -3.88
CA ASN A 109 3.36 -5.85 -3.27
C ASN A 109 2.05 -5.30 -2.68
N ASN A 110 2.10 -4.17 -1.96
CA ASN A 110 0.91 -3.55 -1.38
C ASN A 110 -0.04 -3.01 -2.46
N ILE A 111 0.46 -2.45 -3.57
CA ILE A 111 -0.36 -2.02 -4.70
C ILE A 111 -1.12 -3.21 -5.29
N LEU A 112 -0.44 -4.31 -5.59
CA LEU A 112 -1.05 -5.50 -6.19
C LEU A 112 -2.07 -6.17 -5.24
N THR A 113 -1.78 -6.17 -3.94
CA THR A 113 -2.70 -6.64 -2.89
C THR A 113 -3.97 -5.79 -2.85
N VAL A 114 -3.83 -4.46 -2.82
CA VAL A 114 -4.95 -3.51 -2.80
C VAL A 114 -5.78 -3.59 -4.08
N LEU A 115 -5.15 -3.69 -5.24
CA LEU A 115 -5.87 -3.88 -6.50
C LEU A 115 -6.68 -5.18 -6.49
N SER A 116 -6.10 -6.27 -5.99
CA SER A 116 -6.81 -7.55 -5.86
C SER A 116 -8.01 -7.44 -4.92
N LEU A 117 -7.89 -6.68 -3.81
CA LEU A 117 -8.98 -6.40 -2.87
C LEU A 117 -10.11 -5.60 -3.53
N ILE A 118 -9.77 -4.55 -4.29
CA ILE A 118 -10.75 -3.73 -5.00
C ILE A 118 -11.51 -4.59 -6.02
N ILE A 119 -10.80 -5.37 -6.85
CA ILE A 119 -11.42 -6.25 -7.85
C ILE A 119 -12.36 -7.25 -7.18
N LEU A 120 -11.92 -7.92 -6.11
CA LEU A 120 -12.76 -8.86 -5.37
C LEU A 120 -14.02 -8.18 -4.81
N SER A 121 -13.85 -6.99 -4.24
CA SER A 121 -14.95 -6.26 -3.61
C SER A 121 -16.09 -5.95 -4.59
N THR A 122 -15.81 -5.84 -5.89
CA THR A 122 -16.85 -5.56 -6.91
C THR A 122 -17.94 -6.63 -6.96
N GLY A 123 -17.63 -7.90 -6.68
CA GLY A 123 -18.60 -9.01 -6.65
C GLY A 123 -18.76 -9.62 -5.26
N TYR A 124 -18.46 -8.86 -4.20
CA TYR A 124 -18.53 -9.32 -2.82
C TYR A 124 -19.86 -9.01 -2.11
N SER A 125 -20.91 -8.57 -2.81
CA SER A 125 -22.23 -8.33 -2.20
C SER A 125 -23.13 -9.56 -2.27
N LEU A 126 -23.96 -9.81 -1.24
CA LEU A 126 -24.93 -10.92 -1.24
C LEU A 126 -25.90 -10.80 -2.41
N GLU A 127 -26.39 -9.59 -2.68
CA GLU A 127 -27.26 -9.30 -3.82
C GLU A 127 -26.66 -9.74 -5.16
N TYR A 128 -25.36 -9.48 -5.37
CA TYR A 128 -24.67 -9.94 -6.57
C TYR A 128 -24.57 -11.46 -6.60
N MET A 129 -24.19 -12.10 -5.50
CA MET A 129 -24.07 -13.56 -5.41
C MET A 129 -25.39 -14.28 -5.68
N GLU A 130 -26.51 -13.75 -5.19
CA GLU A 130 -27.85 -14.31 -5.42
C GLU A 130 -28.32 -14.12 -6.86
N SER A 131 -27.84 -13.07 -7.55
CA SER A 131 -28.17 -12.81 -8.95
C SER A 131 -27.46 -13.75 -9.95
N LEU A 132 -26.44 -14.48 -9.52
CA LEU A 132 -25.60 -15.29 -10.41
C LEU A 132 -26.22 -16.65 -10.74
N SER A 133 -25.99 -17.10 -11.98
CA SER A 133 -26.27 -18.49 -12.38
C SER A 133 -25.36 -19.48 -11.65
N ALA A 134 -25.69 -20.78 -11.69
CA ALA A 134 -24.83 -21.82 -11.13
C ALA A 134 -23.40 -21.82 -11.72
N VAL A 135 -23.25 -21.43 -12.99
CA VAL A 135 -21.93 -21.25 -13.63
C VAL A 135 -21.26 -20.01 -13.05
N GLY A 136 -21.95 -18.87 -12.99
CA GLY A 136 -21.43 -17.63 -12.41
C GLY A 136 -20.92 -17.81 -10.98
N ASN A 137 -21.65 -18.54 -10.14
CA ASN A 137 -21.23 -18.87 -8.78
C ASN A 137 -19.93 -19.69 -8.72
N LYS A 138 -19.71 -20.61 -9.66
CA LYS A 138 -18.44 -21.34 -9.76
C LYS A 138 -17.27 -20.42 -10.15
N TRP A 139 -17.49 -19.48 -11.07
CA TRP A 139 -16.49 -18.48 -11.46
C TRP A 139 -16.13 -17.53 -10.32
N LEU A 140 -17.14 -17.11 -9.55
CA LEU A 140 -16.92 -16.30 -8.36
C LEU A 140 -16.16 -17.07 -7.27
N LEU A 141 -16.51 -18.34 -7.03
CA LEU A 141 -15.78 -19.20 -6.11
C LEU A 141 -14.31 -19.38 -6.53
N ALA A 142 -14.07 -19.62 -7.83
CA ALA A 142 -12.70 -19.68 -8.36
C ALA A 142 -11.94 -18.36 -8.13
N SER A 143 -12.63 -17.22 -8.26
CA SER A 143 -12.07 -15.89 -8.01
C SER A 143 -11.63 -15.73 -6.55
N PHE A 144 -12.45 -16.20 -5.59
CA PHE A 144 -12.07 -16.25 -4.18
C PHE A 144 -10.84 -17.12 -3.92
N VAL A 145 -10.78 -18.30 -4.53
CA VAL A 145 -9.63 -19.21 -4.38
C VAL A 145 -8.35 -18.56 -4.90
N VAL A 146 -8.38 -17.98 -6.11
CA VAL A 146 -7.22 -17.28 -6.68
C VAL A 146 -6.81 -16.08 -5.83
N PHE A 147 -7.78 -15.30 -5.35
CA PHE A 147 -7.53 -14.19 -4.43
C PHE A 147 -6.81 -14.66 -3.16
N ILE A 148 -7.31 -15.72 -2.51
CA ILE A 148 -6.70 -16.26 -1.28
C ILE A 148 -5.27 -16.73 -1.56
N LEU A 149 -5.04 -17.46 -2.66
CA LEU A 149 -3.70 -17.91 -3.04
C LEU A 149 -2.75 -16.75 -3.29
N GLY A 150 -3.18 -15.74 -4.05
CA GLY A 150 -2.36 -14.57 -4.37
C GLY A 150 -2.02 -13.71 -3.13
N ASN A 151 -2.98 -13.50 -2.23
CA ASN A 151 -2.76 -12.76 -0.98
C ASN A 151 -1.92 -13.57 0.02
N SER A 152 -2.08 -14.90 0.06
CA SER A 152 -1.24 -15.76 0.89
C SER A 152 0.21 -15.71 0.41
N TYR A 153 0.44 -15.77 -0.90
CA TYR A 153 1.76 -15.55 -1.48
C TYR A 153 2.32 -14.17 -1.10
N ALA A 154 1.53 -13.09 -1.21
CA ALA A 154 1.96 -11.74 -0.83
C ALA A 154 2.44 -11.67 0.63
N GLY A 155 1.71 -12.31 1.56
CA GLY A 155 2.10 -12.41 2.96
C GLY A 155 3.38 -13.23 3.17
N ILE A 156 3.47 -14.40 2.54
CA ILE A 156 4.68 -15.26 2.58
C ILE A 156 5.88 -14.52 2.00
N TRP A 157 5.69 -13.76 0.93
CA TRP A 157 6.71 -12.97 0.28
C TRP A 157 7.26 -11.87 1.20
N GLN A 158 6.41 -11.17 1.95
CA GLN A 158 6.86 -10.19 2.95
C GLN A 158 7.74 -10.84 4.04
N VAL A 159 7.35 -12.03 4.52
CA VAL A 159 8.15 -12.81 5.47
C VAL A 159 9.49 -13.22 4.86
N ARG A 160 9.51 -13.64 3.60
CA ARG A 160 10.76 -13.99 2.88
C ARG A 160 11.65 -12.77 2.71
N LEU A 161 11.10 -11.61 2.38
CA LEU A 161 11.86 -10.36 2.27
C LEU A 161 12.56 -10.02 3.59
N ILE A 162 11.82 -10.08 4.71
CA ILE A 162 12.38 -9.87 6.05
C ILE A 162 13.50 -10.87 6.33
N LYS A 163 13.28 -12.16 6.05
CA LYS A 163 14.30 -13.19 6.24
C LYS A 163 15.55 -12.98 5.37
N GLU A 164 15.41 -12.50 4.14
CA GLU A 164 16.58 -12.13 3.33
C GLU A 164 17.32 -10.94 3.96
N THR A 165 16.61 -9.92 4.44
CA THR A 165 17.23 -8.80 5.18
C THR A 165 17.96 -9.29 6.43
N GLN A 166 17.42 -10.28 7.15
CA GLN A 166 18.07 -10.87 8.34
C GLN A 166 19.35 -11.64 8.02
N LYS A 167 19.47 -12.22 6.83
CA LYS A 167 20.74 -12.85 6.40
C LYS A 167 21.84 -11.81 6.17
N ILE A 168 21.45 -10.63 5.70
CA ILE A 168 22.36 -9.49 5.47
C ILE A 168 22.73 -8.84 6.81
N TYR A 169 21.77 -8.76 7.73
CA TYR A 169 21.86 -8.11 9.03
C TYR A 169 21.48 -9.09 10.16
N PRO A 170 22.39 -9.99 10.58
CA PRO A 170 22.12 -11.01 11.59
C PRO A 170 21.68 -10.46 12.95
N GLU A 171 22.02 -9.21 13.26
CA GLU A 171 21.61 -8.51 14.48
C GLU A 171 20.09 -8.23 14.52
N ARG A 172 19.41 -8.22 13.37
CA ARG A 172 17.97 -7.98 13.23
C ARG A 172 17.12 -9.24 13.47
N ALA A 173 17.37 -9.95 14.56
CA ALA A 173 16.82 -11.28 14.85
C ALA A 173 15.33 -11.33 15.28
N ALA A 174 14.52 -10.33 14.93
CA ALA A 174 13.09 -10.31 15.29
C ALA A 174 12.29 -11.36 14.49
N ASP A 175 11.44 -12.14 15.15
CA ASP A 175 10.61 -13.15 14.48
C ASP A 175 9.48 -12.48 13.67
N PRO A 176 9.45 -12.60 12.32
CA PRO A 176 8.41 -11.99 11.47
C PRO A 176 7.00 -12.53 11.72
N THR A 177 6.87 -13.67 12.40
CA THR A 177 5.57 -14.28 12.73
C THR A 177 5.06 -13.90 14.12
N SER A 178 5.89 -13.21 14.91
CA SER A 178 5.53 -12.74 16.25
C SER A 178 4.48 -11.63 16.20
N GLY A 179 3.47 -11.68 17.07
CA GLY A 179 2.52 -10.58 17.25
C GLY A 179 3.18 -9.27 17.74
N LYS A 180 4.42 -9.35 18.23
CA LYS A 180 5.26 -8.21 18.64
C LYS A 180 6.38 -7.91 17.65
N PHE A 181 6.34 -8.49 16.45
CA PHE A 181 7.38 -8.36 15.43
C PHE A 181 7.80 -6.90 15.23
N GLN A 182 6.85 -5.99 15.04
CA GLN A 182 7.14 -4.59 14.78
C GLN A 182 7.90 -3.90 15.93
N GLU A 183 7.62 -4.26 17.18
CA GLU A 183 8.34 -3.75 18.35
C GLU A 183 9.74 -4.36 18.47
N GLN A 184 9.85 -5.66 18.19
CA GLN A 184 11.12 -6.39 18.20
C GLN A 184 12.06 -5.88 17.10
N TRP A 185 11.52 -5.69 15.89
CA TRP A 185 12.22 -5.15 14.73
C TRP A 185 12.76 -3.74 15.00
N LEU A 186 11.93 -2.87 15.57
CA LEU A 186 12.37 -1.52 15.96
C LEU A 186 13.49 -1.53 16.99
N LYS A 187 13.44 -2.45 17.96
CA LYS A 187 14.47 -2.58 19.00
C LYS A 187 15.80 -3.11 18.48
N SER A 188 15.79 -3.87 17.38
CA SER A 188 17.01 -4.43 16.78
C SER A 188 17.74 -3.49 15.82
N CYS A 189 17.13 -2.37 15.42
CA CYS A 189 17.85 -1.35 14.66
C CYS A 189 18.74 -0.56 15.64
N ASP A 190 20.04 -0.83 15.63
CA ASP A 190 21.03 -0.11 16.42
C ASP A 190 21.63 1.08 15.65
N GLU A 191 22.21 2.00 16.40
CA GLU A 191 23.02 3.17 15.99
C GLU A 191 22.35 4.54 15.69
N ALA A 192 22.82 5.50 16.51
CA ALA A 192 22.72 6.96 16.44
C ALA A 192 21.31 7.59 16.52
N GLU A 193 20.93 7.91 17.76
CA GLU A 193 19.84 8.80 18.17
C GLU A 193 18.41 8.32 17.89
N ARG A 194 17.76 7.87 18.98
CA ARG A 194 16.31 7.83 19.13
C ARG A 194 15.74 9.25 19.02
N GLU A 195 15.75 9.85 17.85
CA GLU A 195 15.04 11.09 17.63
C GLU A 195 13.55 10.76 17.77
N ILE A 196 12.92 11.34 18.79
CA ILE A 196 11.51 11.11 19.14
C ILE A 196 10.61 11.19 17.89
N ILE A 197 10.98 12.05 16.93
CA ILE A 197 10.31 12.25 15.64
C ILE A 197 10.31 10.99 14.77
N TYR A 198 11.45 10.29 14.63
CA TYR A 198 11.54 9.05 13.84
C TYR A 198 10.71 7.93 14.48
N GLN A 199 10.85 7.74 15.79
CA GLN A 199 10.05 6.74 16.50
C GLN A 199 8.55 7.04 16.46
N SER A 200 8.16 8.32 16.56
CA SER A 200 6.77 8.74 16.49
C SER A 200 6.19 8.51 15.09
N SER A 201 6.94 8.86 14.04
CA SER A 201 6.54 8.64 12.65
C SER A 201 6.45 7.15 12.30
N TYR A 202 7.38 6.34 12.80
CA TYR A 202 7.35 4.90 12.63
C TYR A 202 6.18 4.25 13.38
N LYS A 203 5.95 4.59 14.65
CA LYS A 203 4.80 4.09 15.41
C LYS A 203 3.48 4.48 14.75
N ALA A 204 3.36 5.71 14.23
CA ALA A 204 2.19 6.13 13.46
C ALA A 204 2.02 5.29 12.19
N TYR A 205 3.09 5.07 11.43
CA TYR A 205 3.07 4.18 10.26
C TYR A 205 2.60 2.76 10.63
N LEU A 206 3.15 2.16 11.69
CA LEU A 206 2.75 0.82 12.15
C LEU A 206 1.28 0.77 12.59
N ALA A 207 0.80 1.81 13.27
CA ALA A 207 -0.60 1.93 13.64
C ALA A 207 -1.50 1.98 12.39
N MET A 208 -1.13 2.77 11.37
CA MET A 208 -1.86 2.82 10.11
C MET A 208 -1.84 1.47 9.36
N MET A 209 -0.69 0.79 9.34
CA MET A 209 -0.57 -0.55 8.74
C MET A 209 -1.38 -1.62 9.47
N LYS A 210 -1.80 -1.39 10.73
CA LYS A 210 -2.76 -2.27 11.43
C LYS A 210 -4.21 -1.85 11.20
N VAL A 211 -4.50 -0.56 11.31
CA VAL A 211 -5.87 -0.04 11.28
C VAL A 211 -6.47 -0.11 9.87
N ILE A 212 -5.70 0.23 8.82
CA ILE A 212 -6.24 0.24 7.45
C ILE A 212 -6.74 -1.15 7.00
N PRO A 213 -6.00 -2.26 7.21
CA PRO A 213 -6.51 -3.60 6.89
C PRO A 213 -7.78 -3.96 7.67
N ILE A 214 -7.85 -3.61 8.96
CA ILE A 214 -9.03 -3.86 9.80
C ILE A 214 -10.25 -3.11 9.25
N LEU A 215 -10.08 -1.82 8.93
CA LEU A 215 -11.15 -1.01 8.33
C LEU A 215 -11.54 -1.52 6.95
N THR A 216 -10.58 -2.01 6.15
CA THR A 216 -10.85 -2.60 4.83
C THR A 216 -11.71 -3.85 4.96
N PHE A 217 -11.40 -4.71 5.94
CA PHE A 217 -12.20 -5.90 6.22
C PHE A 217 -13.60 -5.53 6.72
N ALA A 218 -13.71 -4.55 7.61
CA ALA A 218 -15.01 -4.03 8.05
C ALA A 218 -15.83 -3.48 6.86
N ALA A 219 -15.20 -2.73 5.95
CA ALA A 219 -15.85 -2.20 4.75
C ALA A 219 -16.30 -3.31 3.80
N LEU A 220 -15.53 -4.39 3.67
CA LEU A 220 -15.93 -5.58 2.90
C LEU A 220 -17.14 -6.27 3.52
N LEU A 221 -17.18 -6.42 4.85
CA LEU A 221 -18.34 -7.01 5.54
C LEU A 221 -19.59 -6.13 5.40
N THR A 222 -19.45 -4.81 5.53
CA THR A 222 -20.59 -3.91 5.32
C THR A 222 -21.07 -3.93 3.87
N HIS A 223 -20.15 -4.05 2.91
CA HIS A 223 -20.49 -4.20 1.51
C HIS A 223 -21.21 -5.53 1.23
N LEU A 224 -20.76 -6.61 1.87
CA LEU A 224 -21.39 -7.93 1.76
C LEU A 224 -22.84 -7.91 2.24
N LEU A 225 -23.08 -7.36 3.43
CA LEU A 225 -24.38 -7.43 4.12
C LEU A 225 -25.37 -6.35 3.69
N TRP A 226 -24.90 -5.14 3.37
CA TRP A 226 -25.76 -3.97 3.10
C TRP A 226 -25.52 -3.32 1.74
N ASN A 227 -24.71 -3.94 0.87
CA ASN A 227 -24.40 -3.41 -0.46
C ASN A 227 -23.97 -1.93 -0.45
N THR A 228 -23.13 -1.53 0.51
CA THR A 228 -22.65 -0.14 0.70
C THR A 228 -21.80 0.41 -0.47
N GLY A 229 -21.63 -0.37 -1.53
CA GLY A 229 -20.72 -0.08 -2.64
C GLY A 229 -19.23 -0.31 -2.34
N VAL A 230 -18.47 -0.30 -3.44
CA VAL A 230 -17.01 -0.59 -3.48
C VAL A 230 -16.15 0.61 -3.07
N LEU A 231 -16.71 1.82 -3.08
CA LEU A 231 -15.97 3.07 -2.87
C LEU A 231 -15.21 3.11 -1.52
N ALA A 232 -15.79 2.58 -0.45
CA ALA A 232 -15.12 2.53 0.85
C ALA A 232 -13.81 1.72 0.78
N VAL A 233 -13.83 0.57 0.08
CA VAL A 233 -12.66 -0.27 -0.14
C VAL A 233 -11.62 0.45 -1.02
N VAL A 234 -12.07 1.19 -2.04
CA VAL A 234 -11.18 1.99 -2.90
C VAL A 234 -10.46 3.08 -2.10
N PHE A 235 -11.18 3.87 -1.30
CA PHE A 235 -10.55 4.93 -0.49
C PHE A 235 -9.59 4.39 0.56
N LEU A 236 -9.93 3.28 1.22
CA LEU A 236 -9.04 2.61 2.17
C LEU A 236 -7.80 2.03 1.45
N GLY A 237 -7.97 1.50 0.23
CA GLY A 237 -6.88 1.07 -0.63
C GLY A 237 -5.93 2.21 -1.01
N ILE A 238 -6.47 3.37 -1.39
CA ILE A 238 -5.67 4.57 -1.67
C ILE A 238 -4.90 5.01 -0.42
N ALA A 239 -5.54 5.04 0.74
CA ALA A 239 -4.89 5.37 2.00
C ALA A 239 -3.76 4.38 2.35
N TRP A 240 -3.95 3.08 2.08
CA TRP A 240 -2.94 2.04 2.28
C TRP A 240 -1.70 2.30 1.39
N ILE A 241 -1.91 2.46 0.09
CA ILE A 241 -0.84 2.70 -0.87
C ILE A 241 -0.12 4.01 -0.53
N PHE A 242 -0.87 5.08 -0.26
CA PHE A 242 -0.31 6.39 0.07
C PHE A 242 0.57 6.34 1.32
N THR A 243 0.11 5.66 2.37
CA THR A 243 0.87 5.51 3.62
C THR A 243 2.15 4.70 3.39
N THR A 244 2.06 3.59 2.66
CA THR A 244 3.23 2.75 2.32
C THR A 244 4.24 3.53 1.48
N LEU A 245 3.77 4.17 0.42
CA LEU A 245 4.62 4.95 -0.50
C LEU A 245 5.31 6.11 0.21
N THR A 246 4.57 6.85 1.04
CA THR A 246 5.11 8.00 1.75
C THR A 246 6.18 7.55 2.75
N TYR A 247 5.92 6.50 3.53
CA TYR A 247 6.90 5.98 4.46
C TYR A 247 8.16 5.46 3.74
N SER A 248 7.98 4.54 2.79
CA SER A 248 9.09 3.92 2.05
C SER A 248 9.92 4.93 1.27
N ARG A 249 9.30 5.92 0.62
CA ARG A 249 10.03 6.99 -0.09
C ARG A 249 10.88 7.83 0.87
N ASN A 250 10.34 8.17 2.05
CA ASN A 250 11.09 8.96 3.01
C ASN A 250 12.28 8.18 3.59
N CYS A 251 12.14 6.88 3.83
CA CYS A 251 13.26 6.01 4.24
C CYS A 251 14.40 6.05 3.21
N VAL A 252 14.08 5.85 1.93
CA VAL A 252 15.06 5.88 0.84
C VAL A 252 15.73 7.27 0.73
N VAL A 253 14.94 8.35 0.73
CA VAL A 253 15.48 9.72 0.64
C VAL A 253 16.41 10.05 1.82
N LEU A 254 16.06 9.63 3.04
CA LEU A 254 16.90 9.86 4.21
C LEU A 254 18.20 9.05 4.16
N LYS A 255 18.16 7.79 3.70
CA LYS A 255 19.36 6.99 3.48
C LYS A 255 20.27 7.62 2.42
N GLY A 256 19.71 8.11 1.32
CA GLY A 256 20.46 8.79 0.27
C GLY A 256 21.11 10.12 0.71
N LYS A 257 20.56 10.81 1.70
CA LYS A 257 21.20 12.02 2.27
C LYS A 257 22.47 11.67 3.04
N LYS A 258 22.51 10.54 3.75
CA LYS A 258 23.70 10.08 4.47
C LYS A 258 24.87 9.81 3.52
N LEU A 259 24.60 9.32 2.30
CA LEU A 259 25.63 9.11 1.27
C LEU A 259 26.30 10.41 0.75
N ASN A 260 25.61 11.55 0.84
CA ASN A 260 26.09 12.82 0.31
C ASN A 260 26.70 13.72 1.39
N THR A 261 26.87 13.21 2.62
CA THR A 261 27.41 13.95 3.77
C THR A 261 28.79 13.41 4.10
#